data_AF-A0A2V9NKX1-F1
#
_entry.id   AF-A0A2V9NKX1-F1
#
_cell.length_a   1.000
_cell.length_b   1.000
_cell.length_c   1.000
_cell.angle_alpha   90.00
_cell.angle_beta   90.00
_cell.angle_gamma   90.00
#
_symmetry.space_group_name_H-M   'P 1'
#
loop_
_entity.id
_entity.type
_entity.pdbx_description
1 polymer ?
#
loop_
_entity_poly.entity_id
_entity_poly.type
_entity_poly.pdbx_seq_one_letter_code
_entity_poly.pdbx_strand_id
1 'polypeptide(L)'
;MKMVLSAFVVALSIAALGYEAGIPYFARLRNLTVSAPDRQNYVVVDPDIWKFSRNDLADLRIYDRQSQVPYALIKQSGGSSNQETTAKILNLGSVGGHTEFDLDVGGLQEYERVRLEIDAKNFINGTQVQGRRNSNDRSGSNLGSSTLYDFTVEGLGSNFVLKFPTSSFPYLHVRLSPGILPSQIKHAFVSSFSETKAAWSAAGECKPSTGGPKETLFECSRFDGVPLERLAFDVPANTINFNRTVVISEKQGNEMGRGSIRRVQLNRAGQSVVSEDLTLELYGRPGNSVKVAIQNGDDKPLPIEHVRALSFERRIYLDPDGKTSLQLYYGDAELGSPAYDYAKFFQPSPNAGVAQFGLPEANPQFTGRPDERPWSERHQGVLWAAMVAAVALLGALAVRGMKGSSASK
;
A
#
# COMPACT_ATOMS: atom_id res chain seq x y z
N MET A 1 -38.79 -29.19 43.02
CA MET A 1 -37.44 -28.89 42.47
C MET A 1 -36.96 -30.13 41.73
N LYS A 2 -36.63 -30.17 40.44
CA LYS A 2 -36.50 -29.19 39.35
C LYS A 2 -36.78 -29.95 38.04
N MET A 3 -37.60 -29.39 37.16
CA MET A 3 -37.67 -29.81 35.75
C MET A 3 -36.36 -29.39 35.07
N VAL A 4 -35.70 -30.31 34.37
CA VAL A 4 -34.57 -29.99 33.50
C VAL A 4 -35.10 -29.86 32.09
N LEU A 5 -35.19 -28.62 31.61
CA LEU A 5 -35.53 -28.26 30.25
C LEU A 5 -34.25 -28.37 29.40
N SER A 6 -34.16 -29.38 28.54
CA SER A 6 -33.09 -29.45 27.53
C SER A 6 -33.41 -28.52 26.37
N ALA A 7 -32.76 -27.35 26.34
CA ALA A 7 -32.79 -26.46 25.20
C ALA A 7 -31.85 -27.00 24.10
N PHE A 8 -32.44 -27.46 22.99
CA PHE A 8 -31.71 -27.80 21.77
C PHE A 8 -31.40 -26.49 21.03
N VAL A 9 -30.16 -26.00 21.16
CA VAL A 9 -29.69 -24.86 20.37
C VAL A 9 -29.28 -25.40 19.00
N VAL A 10 -30.16 -25.22 18.01
CA VAL A 10 -29.80 -25.42 16.60
C VAL A 10 -28.95 -24.22 16.19
N ALA A 11 -27.63 -24.42 16.13
CA ALA A 11 -26.72 -23.46 15.51
C ALA A 11 -26.97 -23.48 13.99
N LEU A 12 -27.76 -22.53 13.50
CA LEU A 12 -27.84 -22.25 12.06
C LEU A 12 -26.51 -21.62 11.64
N SER A 13 -25.65 -22.42 11.01
CA SER A 13 -24.49 -21.93 10.27
C SER A 13 -25.01 -21.11 9.08
N ILE A 14 -25.07 -19.78 9.23
CA ILE A 14 -25.29 -18.88 8.09
C ILE A 14 -24.01 -18.92 7.26
N ALA A 15 -23.94 -19.84 6.31
CA ALA A 15 -23.03 -19.69 5.19
C ALA A 15 -23.45 -18.40 4.48
N ALA A 16 -22.59 -17.38 4.49
CA ALA A 16 -22.81 -16.19 3.68
C ALA A 16 -22.87 -16.63 2.21
N LEU A 17 -24.09 -16.78 1.68
CA LEU A 17 -24.33 -16.96 0.25
C LEU A 17 -23.89 -15.65 -0.40
N GLY A 18 -22.66 -15.62 -0.91
CA GLY A 18 -22.20 -14.50 -1.72
C GLY A 18 -23.11 -14.37 -2.93
N TYR A 19 -23.55 -13.15 -3.23
CA TYR A 19 -24.31 -12.87 -4.42
C TYR A 19 -23.60 -13.40 -5.68
N GLU A 20 -24.34 -14.03 -6.59
CA GLU A 20 -23.77 -14.57 -7.83
C GLU A 20 -23.49 -13.44 -8.83
N ALA A 21 -22.41 -13.58 -9.59
CA ALA A 21 -22.06 -12.64 -10.64
C ALA A 21 -22.96 -12.85 -11.87
N GLY A 22 -23.59 -11.79 -12.34
CA GLY A 22 -24.41 -11.83 -13.56
C GLY A 22 -24.16 -10.58 -14.39
N ILE A 23 -23.97 -10.74 -15.70
CA ILE A 23 -23.77 -9.61 -16.63
C ILE A 23 -24.80 -8.50 -16.43
N PRO A 24 -26.11 -8.78 -16.25
CA PRO A 24 -27.12 -7.72 -16.02
C PRO A 24 -26.98 -6.92 -14.71
N TYR A 25 -26.14 -7.37 -13.77
CA TYR A 25 -25.96 -6.71 -12.47
C TYR A 25 -24.79 -5.72 -12.45
N PHE A 26 -23.92 -5.75 -13.45
CA PHE A 26 -22.83 -4.78 -13.59
C PHE A 26 -23.29 -3.53 -14.32
N ALA A 27 -23.09 -2.36 -13.72
CA ALA A 27 -23.49 -1.09 -14.32
C ALA A 27 -22.60 -0.68 -15.52
N ARG A 28 -21.36 -1.15 -15.57
CA ARG A 28 -20.34 -0.70 -16.53
C ARG A 28 -19.62 -1.87 -17.19
N LEU A 29 -19.09 -1.60 -18.38
CA LEU A 29 -18.17 -2.50 -19.06
C LEU A 29 -17.00 -1.76 -19.73
N ARG A 30 -15.95 -2.51 -20.04
CA ARG A 30 -14.77 -2.11 -20.81
C ARG A 30 -14.39 -3.22 -21.76
N ASN A 31 -14.09 -2.88 -23.01
CA ASN A 31 -13.34 -3.79 -23.88
C ASN A 31 -11.91 -3.95 -23.33
N LEU A 32 -11.41 -5.17 -23.30
CA LEU A 32 -10.05 -5.53 -22.91
C LEU A 32 -9.35 -6.11 -24.13
N THR A 33 -8.44 -5.33 -24.72
CA THR A 33 -7.63 -5.74 -25.86
C THR A 33 -6.38 -6.44 -25.38
N VAL A 34 -6.23 -7.71 -25.74
CA VAL A 34 -5.10 -8.56 -25.36
C VAL A 34 -3.98 -8.39 -26.38
N SER A 35 -2.75 -8.14 -25.91
CA SER A 35 -1.60 -7.92 -26.80
C SER A 35 -0.78 -9.19 -27.07
N ALA A 36 -0.81 -10.18 -26.18
CA ALA A 36 -0.09 -11.43 -26.34
C ALA A 36 -1.03 -12.64 -26.07
N PRO A 37 -1.89 -13.05 -27.02
CA PRO A 37 -2.94 -14.03 -26.79
C PRO A 37 -2.43 -15.44 -26.40
N ASP A 38 -1.16 -15.73 -26.68
CA ASP A 38 -0.47 -16.99 -26.44
C ASP A 38 0.16 -17.13 -25.04
N ARG A 39 0.11 -16.08 -24.21
CA ARG A 39 0.73 -16.08 -22.87
C ARG A 39 0.01 -15.16 -21.89
N GLN A 40 0.41 -15.22 -20.62
CA GLN A 40 -0.13 -14.35 -19.56
C GLN A 40 -0.11 -12.87 -19.99
N ASN A 41 -1.20 -12.16 -19.72
CA ASN A 41 -1.30 -10.71 -19.88
C ASN A 41 -1.63 -10.07 -18.54
N TYR A 42 -1.33 -8.78 -18.41
CA TYR A 42 -1.88 -7.95 -17.36
C TYR A 42 -2.42 -6.64 -17.90
N VAL A 43 -3.35 -6.05 -17.17
CA VAL A 43 -3.84 -4.69 -17.39
C VAL A 43 -3.87 -3.94 -16.05
N VAL A 44 -3.57 -2.65 -16.07
CA VAL A 44 -3.53 -1.78 -14.87
C VAL A 44 -4.92 -1.21 -14.62
N VAL A 45 -5.41 -1.30 -13.38
CA VAL A 45 -6.67 -0.68 -12.95
C VAL A 45 -6.52 0.85 -12.96
N ASP A 46 -7.34 1.51 -13.78
CA ASP A 46 -7.34 2.96 -13.96
C ASP A 46 -8.33 3.68 -13.00
N PRO A 47 -8.26 5.02 -12.86
CA PRO A 47 -9.15 5.78 -11.99
C PRO A 47 -10.65 5.67 -12.29
N ASP A 48 -11.05 5.38 -13.54
CA ASP A 48 -12.47 5.24 -13.86
C ASP A 48 -13.04 3.91 -13.36
N ILE A 49 -12.27 2.83 -13.42
CA ILE A 49 -12.66 1.56 -12.78
C ILE A 49 -12.83 1.79 -11.27
N TRP A 50 -11.87 2.45 -10.62
CA TRP A 50 -11.96 2.77 -9.19
C TRP A 50 -13.21 3.58 -8.82
N LYS A 51 -13.58 4.54 -9.66
CA LYS A 51 -14.73 5.42 -9.42
C LYS A 51 -16.06 4.67 -9.33
N PHE A 52 -16.23 3.62 -10.14
CA PHE A 52 -17.50 2.89 -10.24
C PHE A 52 -17.46 1.48 -9.65
N SER A 53 -16.31 1.04 -9.14
CA SER A 53 -16.17 -0.27 -8.49
C SER A 53 -16.19 -0.13 -6.97
N ARG A 54 -16.26 -1.26 -6.26
CA ARG A 54 -16.00 -1.29 -4.83
C ARG A 54 -14.54 -0.90 -4.53
N ASN A 55 -14.31 -0.35 -3.34
CA ASN A 55 -12.97 0.04 -2.89
C ASN A 55 -11.99 -1.14 -2.72
N ASP A 56 -12.48 -2.38 -2.71
CA ASP A 56 -11.69 -3.61 -2.68
C ASP A 56 -11.57 -4.27 -4.07
N LEU A 57 -12.20 -3.69 -5.10
CA LEU A 57 -12.27 -4.21 -6.47
C LEU A 57 -12.86 -5.63 -6.54
N ALA A 58 -13.66 -6.01 -5.55
CA ALA A 58 -14.27 -7.35 -5.46
C ALA A 58 -15.31 -7.62 -6.56
N ASP A 59 -15.88 -6.56 -7.13
CA ASP A 59 -16.96 -6.59 -8.11
C ASP A 59 -16.47 -6.59 -9.56
N LEU A 60 -15.17 -6.79 -9.80
CA LEU A 60 -14.64 -6.93 -11.16
C LEU A 60 -14.90 -8.34 -11.69
N ARG A 61 -15.33 -8.51 -12.95
CA ARG A 61 -15.38 -9.80 -13.64
C ARG A 61 -14.98 -9.67 -15.10
N ILE A 62 -14.17 -10.59 -15.61
CA ILE A 62 -13.81 -10.65 -17.03
C ILE A 62 -14.63 -11.76 -17.70
N TYR A 63 -15.14 -11.50 -18.90
CA TYR A 63 -15.91 -12.45 -19.69
C TYR A 63 -15.36 -12.59 -21.12
N ASP A 64 -15.32 -13.82 -21.63
CA ASP A 64 -15.42 -14.14 -23.06
C ASP A 64 -16.89 -14.46 -23.35
N ARG A 65 -17.59 -13.48 -23.92
CA ARG A 65 -19.04 -13.53 -24.16
C ARG A 65 -19.82 -13.79 -22.86
N GLN A 66 -20.17 -15.03 -22.57
CA GLN A 66 -20.92 -15.44 -21.38
C GLN A 66 -20.08 -16.25 -20.39
N SER A 67 -18.88 -16.67 -20.79
CA SER A 67 -17.98 -17.45 -19.95
C SER A 67 -17.04 -16.53 -19.20
N GLN A 68 -16.99 -16.70 -17.88
CA GLN A 68 -16.08 -15.92 -17.04
C GLN A 68 -14.64 -16.38 -17.23
N VAL A 69 -13.73 -15.42 -17.40
CA VAL A 69 -12.29 -15.67 -17.51
C VAL A 69 -11.65 -15.46 -16.12
N PRO A 70 -11.01 -16.50 -15.55
CA PRO A 70 -10.28 -16.38 -14.30
C PRO A 70 -9.15 -15.35 -14.39
N TYR A 71 -8.92 -14.64 -13.28
CA TYR A 71 -7.85 -13.65 -13.20
C TYR A 71 -7.27 -13.56 -11.78
N ALA A 72 -6.10 -12.94 -11.64
CA ALA A 72 -5.49 -12.59 -10.36
C ALA A 72 -5.34 -11.07 -10.25
N LEU A 73 -5.85 -10.46 -9.18
CA LEU A 73 -5.68 -9.04 -8.89
C LEU A 73 -4.50 -8.85 -7.95
N ILE A 74 -3.41 -8.26 -8.45
CA ILE A 74 -2.15 -8.13 -7.71
C ILE A 74 -1.81 -6.67 -7.49
N LYS A 75 -1.73 -6.26 -6.23
CA LYS A 75 -1.19 -4.97 -5.82
C LYS A 75 0.34 -4.96 -6.02
N GLN A 76 0.84 -4.04 -6.84
CA GLN A 76 2.25 -3.83 -7.10
C GLN A 76 2.88 -2.97 -6.00
N SER A 77 2.73 -3.39 -4.75
CA SER A 77 3.31 -2.68 -3.59
C SER A 77 4.83 -2.67 -3.60
N GLY A 78 5.43 -3.43 -4.52
CA GLY A 78 6.78 -3.90 -4.37
C GLY A 78 6.90 -4.73 -3.09
N GLY A 79 8.14 -4.95 -2.72
CA GLY A 79 8.50 -5.62 -1.50
C GLY A 79 10.01 -5.57 -1.41
N SER A 80 10.51 -5.21 -0.24
CA SER A 80 11.89 -5.53 0.11
C SER A 80 11.84 -6.70 1.07
N SER A 81 12.39 -7.85 0.66
CA SER A 81 12.81 -8.82 1.65
C SER A 81 14.13 -8.30 2.19
N ASN A 82 14.10 -7.78 3.42
CA ASN A 82 15.28 -7.44 4.17
C ASN A 82 15.33 -8.38 5.38
N GLN A 83 15.59 -9.67 5.11
CA GLN A 83 15.83 -10.61 6.19
C GLN A 83 17.22 -10.33 6.77
N GLU A 84 17.24 -9.56 7.84
CA GLU A 84 18.45 -9.30 8.60
C GLU A 84 18.82 -10.52 9.43
N THR A 85 20.02 -11.04 9.17
CA THR A 85 20.67 -12.05 9.99
C THR A 85 21.77 -11.38 10.79
N THR A 86 21.80 -11.62 12.09
CA THR A 86 22.91 -11.11 12.93
C THR A 86 24.22 -11.71 12.45
N ALA A 87 25.17 -10.83 12.12
CA ALA A 87 26.52 -11.22 11.75
C ALA A 87 27.41 -11.21 13.00
N LYS A 88 28.25 -12.23 13.15
CA LYS A 88 29.19 -12.27 14.27
C LYS A 88 30.37 -11.36 13.95
N ILE A 89 30.59 -10.37 14.80
CA ILE A 89 31.76 -9.48 14.70
C ILE A 89 32.98 -10.23 15.27
N LEU A 90 34.04 -10.28 14.48
CA LEU A 90 35.33 -10.87 14.79
C LEU A 90 36.43 -9.81 14.68
N ASN A 91 37.55 -10.04 15.36
CA ASN A 91 38.78 -9.25 15.22
C ASN A 91 38.59 -7.72 15.33
N LEU A 92 37.59 -7.28 16.11
CA LEU A 92 37.29 -5.87 16.31
C LEU A 92 38.42 -5.19 17.08
N GLY A 93 39.09 -4.24 16.42
CA GLY A 93 40.25 -3.57 16.97
C GLY A 93 40.57 -2.27 16.23
N SER A 94 41.69 -1.65 16.62
CA SER A 94 42.20 -0.47 15.94
C SER A 94 43.55 -0.73 15.29
N VAL A 95 43.67 -0.38 14.01
CA VAL A 95 44.89 -0.52 13.20
C VAL A 95 45.22 0.83 12.59
N GLY A 96 46.37 1.42 12.93
CA GLY A 96 46.79 2.72 12.40
C GLY A 96 45.78 3.86 12.67
N GLY A 97 45.03 3.81 13.77
CA GLY A 97 43.99 4.80 14.11
C GLY A 97 42.64 4.59 13.43
N HIS A 98 42.52 3.57 12.58
CA HIS A 98 41.27 3.10 12.00
C HIS A 98 40.63 2.06 12.90
N THR A 99 39.31 1.96 12.89
CA THR A 99 38.62 0.79 13.45
C THR A 99 38.43 -0.22 12.34
N GLU A 100 38.85 -1.46 12.60
CA GLU A 100 38.78 -2.58 11.66
C GLU A 100 38.16 -3.78 12.37
N PHE A 101 37.38 -4.56 11.63
CA PHE A 101 36.77 -5.79 12.11
C PHE A 101 36.40 -6.70 10.94
N ASP A 102 36.22 -7.98 11.24
CA ASP A 102 35.68 -8.95 10.31
C ASP A 102 34.25 -9.32 10.71
N LEU A 103 33.43 -9.67 9.73
CA LEU A 103 32.10 -10.23 9.94
C LEU A 103 32.10 -11.66 9.43
N ASP A 104 31.71 -12.59 10.29
CA ASP A 104 31.37 -13.95 9.89
C ASP A 104 29.93 -13.95 9.39
N VAL A 105 29.80 -14.19 8.08
CA VAL A 105 28.54 -14.24 7.35
C VAL A 105 28.35 -15.60 6.67
N GLY A 106 29.13 -16.59 7.12
CA GLY A 106 29.06 -17.96 6.65
C GLY A 106 27.66 -18.53 6.80
N GLY A 107 27.15 -19.18 5.75
CA GLY A 107 25.81 -19.77 5.71
C GLY A 107 24.76 -18.92 4.99
N LEU A 108 25.08 -17.67 4.63
CA LEU A 108 24.26 -16.88 3.70
C LEU A 108 24.65 -17.19 2.25
N GLN A 109 23.66 -17.42 1.39
CA GLN A 109 23.92 -17.69 -0.04
C GLN A 109 24.32 -16.42 -0.79
N GLU A 110 23.54 -15.34 -0.63
CA GLU A 110 23.78 -14.05 -1.25
C GLU A 110 23.34 -12.93 -0.30
N TYR A 111 24.07 -11.82 -0.31
CA TYR A 111 23.78 -10.63 0.51
C TYR A 111 24.44 -9.37 -0.10
N GLU A 112 24.00 -8.19 0.31
CA GLU A 112 24.43 -6.92 -0.32
C GLU A 112 24.41 -5.71 0.62
N ARG A 113 23.97 -5.91 1.87
CA ARG A 113 23.93 -4.87 2.90
C ARG A 113 24.47 -5.37 4.22
N VAL A 114 25.11 -4.45 4.93
CA VAL A 114 25.42 -4.59 6.35
C VAL A 114 24.92 -3.35 7.07
N ARG A 115 23.99 -3.51 8.00
CA ARG A 115 23.61 -2.45 8.95
C ARG A 115 24.46 -2.60 10.21
N LEU A 116 25.18 -1.54 10.56
CA LEU A 116 25.93 -1.47 11.81
C LEU A 116 25.07 -0.80 12.88
N GLU A 117 25.19 -1.28 14.11
CA GLU A 117 24.72 -0.58 15.30
C GLU A 117 25.91 0.14 15.93
N ILE A 118 25.90 1.47 15.86
CA ILE A 118 27.02 2.32 16.25
C ILE A 118 26.57 3.28 17.35
N ASP A 119 27.23 3.18 18.50
CA ASP A 119 27.06 4.05 19.66
C ASP A 119 28.00 5.27 19.57
N ALA A 120 27.87 5.99 18.46
CA ALA A 120 28.56 7.25 18.18
C ALA A 120 27.54 8.24 17.62
N LYS A 121 27.76 9.54 17.89
CA LYS A 121 26.88 10.62 17.44
C LYS A 121 27.67 11.69 16.71
N ASN A 122 26.99 12.41 15.82
CA ASN A 122 27.53 13.62 15.17
C ASN A 122 28.83 13.35 14.41
N PHE A 123 28.81 12.29 13.60
CA PHE A 123 29.98 11.83 12.86
C PHE A 123 29.69 11.67 11.38
N ILE A 124 30.76 11.69 10.59
CA ILE A 124 30.82 11.25 9.20
C ILE A 124 32.03 10.33 9.08
N ASN A 125 31.85 9.14 8.52
CA ASN A 125 32.91 8.16 8.45
C ASN A 125 32.83 7.37 7.14
N GLY A 126 33.93 7.39 6.38
CA GLY A 126 34.06 6.57 5.17
C GLY A 126 34.44 5.15 5.53
N THR A 127 33.90 4.20 4.78
CA THR A 127 34.14 2.77 5.00
C THR A 127 34.65 2.11 3.74
N GLN A 128 35.42 1.04 3.91
CA GLN A 128 35.80 0.14 2.84
C GLN A 128 35.44 -1.29 3.24
N VAL A 129 34.81 -2.02 2.32
CA VAL A 129 34.40 -3.41 2.54
C VAL A 129 35.13 -4.32 1.56
N GLN A 130 35.72 -5.39 2.08
CA GLN A 130 36.33 -6.45 1.27
C GLN A 130 35.67 -7.80 1.59
N GLY A 131 35.45 -8.62 0.58
CA GLY A 131 35.03 -10.01 0.73
C GLY A 131 36.23 -10.96 0.80
N ARG A 132 36.22 -11.90 1.73
CA ARG A 132 37.29 -12.89 1.96
C ARG A 132 36.74 -14.31 2.00
N ARG A 133 37.54 -15.28 1.56
CA ARG A 133 37.15 -16.71 1.57
C ARG A 133 37.47 -17.38 2.90
N ASN A 134 38.51 -16.91 3.60
CA ASN A 134 38.86 -17.36 4.94
C ASN A 134 39.06 -16.17 5.88
N SER A 135 38.84 -16.37 7.18
CA SER A 135 39.02 -15.33 8.20
C SER A 135 40.45 -14.78 8.27
N ASN A 136 41.45 -15.57 7.85
CA ASN A 136 42.87 -15.23 7.96
C ASN A 136 43.46 -14.68 6.64
N ASP A 137 42.65 -14.51 5.60
CA ASP A 137 43.12 -13.98 4.32
C ASP A 137 43.59 -12.53 4.52
N ARG A 138 44.84 -12.23 4.13
CA ARG A 138 45.42 -10.88 4.27
C ARG A 138 44.86 -9.87 3.26
N SER A 139 44.26 -10.34 2.18
CA SER A 139 43.63 -9.53 1.14
C SER A 139 42.29 -10.13 0.73
N GLY A 140 41.37 -9.28 0.27
CA GLY A 140 40.06 -9.69 -0.21
C GLY A 140 39.66 -8.98 -1.49
N SER A 141 38.54 -9.39 -2.08
CA SER A 141 37.92 -8.69 -3.20
C SER A 141 37.28 -7.40 -2.70
N ASN A 142 37.64 -6.26 -3.28
CA ASN A 142 37.03 -4.97 -2.91
C ASN A 142 35.55 -4.95 -3.33
N LEU A 143 34.65 -4.82 -2.35
CA LEU A 143 33.20 -4.73 -2.57
C LEU A 143 32.73 -3.28 -2.66
N GLY A 144 33.60 -2.31 -2.34
CA GLY A 144 33.34 -0.88 -2.47
C GLY A 144 33.43 -0.12 -1.16
N SER A 145 32.94 1.12 -1.21
CA SER A 145 32.96 2.06 -0.09
C SER A 145 31.56 2.59 0.19
N SER A 146 31.27 2.88 1.45
CA SER A 146 30.03 3.54 1.89
C SER A 146 30.34 4.63 2.92
N THR A 147 29.48 5.62 3.05
CA THR A 147 29.62 6.67 4.08
C THR A 147 28.57 6.47 5.16
N LEU A 148 29.03 6.24 6.39
CA LEU A 148 28.20 6.21 7.58
C LEU A 148 28.15 7.62 8.18
N TYR A 149 26.98 8.04 8.67
CA TYR A 149 26.86 9.33 9.32
C TYR A 149 25.76 9.35 10.38
N ASP A 150 25.93 10.22 11.37
CA ASP A 150 24.88 10.69 12.26
C ASP A 150 25.02 12.22 12.31
N PHE A 151 24.01 12.94 11.84
CA PHE A 151 23.92 14.41 11.83
C PHE A 151 22.69 14.84 12.64
N THR A 152 22.45 14.15 13.76
CA THR A 152 21.28 14.40 14.62
C THR A 152 21.31 15.81 15.20
N VAL A 153 22.49 16.35 15.55
CA VAL A 153 22.63 17.73 16.03
C VAL A 153 22.27 18.77 14.97
N GLU A 154 22.64 18.53 13.71
CA GLU A 154 22.24 19.37 12.58
C GLU A 154 20.81 19.09 12.09
N GLY A 155 20.11 18.12 12.67
CA GLY A 155 18.77 17.72 12.26
C GLY A 155 18.72 17.08 10.87
N LEU A 156 19.81 16.53 10.34
CA LEU A 156 19.88 15.92 9.00
C LEU A 156 19.73 14.39 9.01
N GLY A 157 19.52 13.79 10.18
CA GLY A 157 19.30 12.35 10.37
C GLY A 157 20.58 11.52 10.39
N SER A 158 20.46 10.20 10.25
CA SER A 158 21.59 9.26 10.28
C SER A 158 21.46 8.15 9.24
N ASN A 159 22.58 7.53 8.87
CA ASN A 159 22.67 6.34 8.04
C ASN A 159 23.80 5.43 8.53
N PHE A 160 23.45 4.22 8.93
CA PHE A 160 24.40 3.21 9.42
C PHE A 160 24.50 1.97 8.52
N VAL A 161 24.09 2.09 7.25
CA VAL A 161 24.04 0.97 6.30
C VAL A 161 25.20 1.05 5.32
N LEU A 162 25.97 -0.02 5.25
CA LEU A 162 26.94 -0.31 4.21
C LEU A 162 26.21 -0.98 3.04
N LYS A 163 26.39 -0.45 1.83
CA LYS A 163 25.82 -1.02 0.59
C LYS A 163 26.96 -1.41 -0.35
N PHE A 164 26.85 -2.58 -0.95
CA PHE A 164 27.82 -3.10 -1.92
C PHE A 164 27.10 -4.03 -2.92
N PRO A 165 27.73 -4.40 -4.05
CA PRO A 165 27.13 -5.35 -5.00
C PRO A 165 26.83 -6.71 -4.35
N THR A 166 25.81 -7.42 -4.84
CA THR A 166 25.45 -8.77 -4.36
C THR A 166 26.67 -9.68 -4.30
N SER A 167 26.84 -10.35 -3.16
CA SER A 167 28.05 -11.07 -2.78
C SER A 167 27.75 -12.34 -1.99
N SER A 168 28.71 -13.27 -1.97
CA SER A 168 28.59 -14.60 -1.36
C SER A 168 29.86 -15.04 -0.61
N PHE A 169 30.70 -14.08 -0.20
CA PHE A 169 31.89 -14.39 0.60
C PHE A 169 31.49 -14.83 2.02
N PRO A 170 32.17 -15.82 2.62
CA PRO A 170 31.88 -16.22 4.01
C PRO A 170 32.36 -15.21 5.06
N TYR A 171 33.31 -14.33 4.69
CA TYR A 171 33.83 -13.29 5.58
C TYR A 171 33.84 -11.93 4.89
N LEU A 172 33.47 -10.88 5.64
CA LEU A 172 33.66 -9.49 5.22
C LEU A 172 34.67 -8.83 6.12
N HIS A 173 35.66 -8.15 5.54
CA HIS A 173 36.57 -7.27 6.26
C HIS A 173 36.11 -5.82 6.08
N VAL A 174 35.81 -5.15 7.20
CA VAL A 174 35.33 -3.77 7.23
C VAL A 174 36.39 -2.88 7.85
N ARG A 175 36.78 -1.85 7.12
CA ARG A 175 37.69 -0.80 7.61
C ARG A 175 36.97 0.54 7.62
N LEU A 176 36.95 1.18 8.78
CA LEU A 176 36.40 2.51 8.99
C LEU A 176 37.51 3.57 8.86
N SER A 177 37.14 4.78 8.47
CA SER A 177 38.02 5.94 8.61
C SER A 177 38.24 6.24 10.10
N PRO A 178 39.28 6.99 10.48
CA PRO A 178 39.49 7.37 11.87
C PRO A 178 38.30 8.15 12.42
N GLY A 179 38.00 8.01 13.72
CA GLY A 179 36.95 8.79 14.41
C GLY A 179 35.79 7.98 15.00
N ILE A 180 35.71 6.68 14.73
CA ILE A 180 34.81 5.75 15.45
C ILE A 180 35.69 4.76 16.20
N LEU A 181 35.48 4.61 17.51
CA LEU A 181 36.23 3.68 18.36
C LEU A 181 35.68 2.26 18.24
N PRO A 182 36.53 1.21 18.40
CA PRO A 182 36.06 -0.18 18.34
C PRO A 182 34.91 -0.47 19.33
N SER A 183 34.97 0.09 20.54
CA SER A 183 33.94 -0.09 21.57
C SER A 183 32.56 0.49 21.21
N GLN A 184 32.47 1.31 20.16
CA GLN A 184 31.22 1.91 19.69
C GLN A 184 30.49 1.03 18.68
N ILE A 185 31.14 0.01 18.11
CA ILE A 185 30.49 -0.98 17.24
C ILE A 185 29.86 -2.06 18.13
N LYS A 186 28.52 -2.12 18.16
CA LYS A 186 27.79 -3.05 19.05
C LYS A 186 27.37 -4.31 18.31
N HIS A 187 26.69 -4.14 17.19
CA HIS A 187 26.11 -5.23 16.41
C HIS A 187 26.24 -4.97 14.91
N ALA A 188 26.21 -6.05 14.14
CA ALA A 188 26.16 -6.02 12.70
C ALA A 188 25.06 -6.96 12.22
N PHE A 189 24.29 -6.50 11.24
CA PHE A 189 23.20 -7.25 10.65
C PHE A 189 23.41 -7.30 9.15
N VAL A 190 23.49 -8.50 8.59
CA VAL A 190 23.66 -8.71 7.15
C VAL A 190 22.31 -9.05 6.56
N SER A 191 22.02 -8.49 5.40
CA SER A 191 20.82 -8.84 4.67
C SER A 191 21.08 -8.98 3.17
N SER A 192 20.36 -9.92 2.57
CA SER A 192 19.97 -9.80 1.18
C SER A 192 18.87 -8.76 1.08
N PHE A 193 18.96 -7.93 0.05
CA PHE A 193 17.92 -6.97 -0.27
C PHE A 193 17.35 -7.35 -1.62
N SER A 194 16.31 -8.17 -1.62
CA SER A 194 15.53 -8.39 -2.83
C SER A 194 14.43 -7.34 -2.86
N GLU A 195 14.61 -6.29 -3.66
CA GLU A 195 13.56 -5.29 -3.92
C GLU A 195 12.84 -5.62 -5.22
N THR A 196 11.60 -6.05 -5.10
CA THR A 196 10.65 -5.82 -6.19
C THR A 196 10.24 -4.36 -6.09
N LYS A 197 10.56 -3.57 -7.11
CA LYS A 197 10.17 -2.16 -7.16
C LYS A 197 8.65 -2.05 -7.19
N ALA A 198 8.11 -1.21 -6.32
CA ALA A 198 6.72 -0.81 -6.40
C ALA A 198 6.44 -0.13 -7.74
N ALA A 199 5.26 -0.40 -8.32
CA ALA A 199 4.75 0.33 -9.46
C ALA A 199 3.66 1.30 -8.99
N TRP A 200 3.69 2.51 -9.51
CA TRP A 200 2.86 3.62 -9.02
C TRP A 200 1.99 4.19 -10.13
N SER A 201 0.73 4.45 -9.80
CA SER A 201 -0.19 5.24 -10.61
C SER A 201 -0.58 6.53 -9.88
N ALA A 202 -1.10 7.51 -10.61
CA ALA A 202 -1.61 8.74 -10.01
C ALA A 202 -2.84 8.44 -9.15
N ALA A 203 -2.81 8.89 -7.89
CA ALA A 203 -3.94 8.84 -6.97
C ALA A 203 -4.77 10.12 -6.96
N GLY A 204 -4.28 11.19 -7.58
CA GLY A 204 -4.92 12.49 -7.55
C GLY A 204 -4.01 13.62 -8.02
N GLU A 205 -4.44 14.84 -7.77
CA GLU A 205 -3.72 16.07 -8.10
C GLU A 205 -3.42 16.87 -6.83
N CYS A 206 -2.19 17.36 -6.71
CA CYS A 206 -1.84 18.32 -5.66
C CYS A 206 -1.59 19.70 -6.28
N LYS A 207 -2.19 20.73 -5.67
CA LYS A 207 -2.02 22.12 -6.09
C LYS A 207 -1.44 22.94 -4.94
N PRO A 208 -0.52 23.88 -5.21
CA PRO A 208 -0.05 24.78 -4.18
C PRO A 208 -1.22 25.61 -3.65
N SER A 209 -1.24 25.82 -2.34
CA SER A 209 -2.22 26.64 -1.63
C SER A 209 -1.49 27.65 -0.74
N THR A 210 -2.20 28.68 -0.31
CA THR A 210 -1.61 29.74 0.52
C THR A 210 -1.43 29.25 1.95
N GLY A 211 -0.17 29.04 2.36
CA GLY A 211 0.20 28.74 3.73
C GLY A 211 0.54 29.99 4.55
N GLY A 212 0.69 29.80 5.86
CA GLY A 212 1.30 30.79 6.75
C GLY A 212 2.78 31.08 6.43
N PRO A 213 3.39 32.08 7.07
CA PRO A 213 4.72 32.59 6.70
C PRO A 213 5.87 31.58 6.87
N LYS A 214 5.67 30.50 7.65
CA LYS A 214 6.68 29.47 7.96
C LYS A 214 6.34 28.09 7.40
N GLU A 215 5.42 28.03 6.44
CA GLU A 215 4.97 26.78 5.84
C GLU A 215 4.75 26.90 4.33
N THR A 216 4.96 25.80 3.62
CA THR A 216 4.52 25.64 2.23
C THR A 216 3.34 24.68 2.24
N LEU A 217 2.21 25.10 1.67
CA LEU A 217 0.97 24.31 1.71
C LEU A 217 0.62 23.77 0.32
N PHE A 218 0.22 22.52 0.26
CA PHE A 218 -0.43 21.91 -0.90
C PHE A 218 -1.78 21.32 -0.50
N GLU A 219 -2.75 21.43 -1.41
CA GLU A 219 -4.02 20.72 -1.33
C GLU A 219 -4.04 19.60 -2.35
N CYS A 220 -4.08 18.36 -1.87
CA CYS A 220 -4.10 17.17 -2.69
C CYS A 220 -5.53 16.60 -2.74
N SER A 221 -6.13 16.62 -3.93
CA SER A 221 -7.44 16.03 -4.21
C SER A 221 -7.26 14.65 -4.83
N ARG A 222 -7.85 13.64 -4.21
CA ARG A 222 -7.79 12.23 -4.64
C ARG A 222 -8.80 11.99 -5.76
N PHE A 223 -8.44 11.15 -6.73
CA PHE A 223 -9.41 10.62 -7.68
C PHE A 223 -10.40 9.69 -6.96
N ASP A 224 -11.67 9.70 -7.39
CA ASP A 224 -12.74 8.91 -6.75
C ASP A 224 -12.35 7.42 -6.67
N GLY A 225 -12.50 6.82 -5.49
CA GLY A 225 -12.17 5.40 -5.25
C GLY A 225 -10.67 5.05 -5.21
N VAL A 226 -9.78 5.81 -5.87
CA VAL A 226 -8.34 5.50 -5.94
C VAL A 226 -7.63 5.70 -4.59
N PRO A 227 -6.98 4.69 -4.00
CA PRO A 227 -6.27 4.85 -2.72
C PRO A 227 -5.08 5.81 -2.82
N LEU A 228 -4.92 6.72 -1.85
CA LEU A 228 -3.73 7.57 -1.71
C LEU A 228 -2.75 6.89 -0.74
N GLU A 229 -1.63 6.42 -1.26
CA GLU A 229 -0.69 5.56 -0.53
C GLU A 229 0.70 6.21 -0.35
N ARG A 230 1.09 7.12 -1.25
CA ARG A 230 2.37 7.86 -1.15
C ARG A 230 2.25 9.29 -1.67
N LEU A 231 2.97 10.22 -1.04
CA LEU A 231 3.30 11.53 -1.61
C LEU A 231 4.77 11.52 -2.04
N ALA A 232 5.06 11.94 -3.26
CA ALA A 232 6.43 12.18 -3.72
C ALA A 232 6.63 13.67 -4.05
N PHE A 233 7.75 14.23 -3.61
CA PHE A 233 8.05 15.65 -3.73
C PHE A 233 9.16 15.86 -4.75
N ASP A 234 8.85 16.54 -5.84
CA ASP A 234 9.84 16.83 -6.88
C ASP A 234 10.54 18.15 -6.50
N VAL A 235 11.79 18.03 -6.02
CA VAL A 235 12.64 19.15 -5.60
C VAL A 235 13.87 19.22 -6.50
N PRO A 236 14.19 20.37 -7.12
CA PRO A 236 15.34 20.56 -8.00
C PRO A 236 16.63 20.02 -7.40
N ALA A 237 17.40 19.23 -8.15
CA ALA A 237 18.57 18.49 -7.65
C ALA A 237 19.65 19.39 -7.01
N ASN A 238 19.72 20.66 -7.40
CA ASN A 238 20.64 21.66 -6.82
C ASN A 238 20.22 22.18 -5.44
N THR A 239 18.99 21.93 -5.00
CA THR A 239 18.55 22.24 -3.64
C THR A 239 19.01 21.11 -2.72
N ILE A 240 20.06 21.36 -1.95
CA ILE A 240 20.74 20.34 -1.13
C ILE A 240 20.77 20.75 0.34
N ASN A 241 21.05 19.79 1.22
CA ASN A 241 21.26 19.98 2.66
C ASN A 241 20.05 20.57 3.36
N PHE A 242 18.91 19.91 3.21
CA PHE A 242 17.68 20.24 3.91
C PHE A 242 17.08 19.01 4.59
N ASN A 243 16.34 19.28 5.66
CA ASN A 243 15.36 18.38 6.24
C ASN A 243 14.12 19.21 6.58
N ARG A 244 12.95 18.80 6.09
CA ARG A 244 11.67 19.48 6.37
C ARG A 244 10.66 18.48 6.89
N THR A 245 10.01 18.86 7.99
CA THR A 245 8.86 18.10 8.48
C THR A 245 7.68 18.33 7.54
N VAL A 246 7.00 17.25 7.17
CA VAL A 246 5.78 17.27 6.39
C VAL A 246 4.65 16.78 7.29
N VAL A 247 3.60 17.59 7.40
CA VAL A 247 2.39 17.28 8.16
C VAL A 247 1.25 17.10 7.16
N ILE A 248 0.57 15.96 7.25
CA ILE A 248 -0.62 15.64 6.45
C ILE A 248 -1.83 15.77 7.36
N SER A 249 -2.81 16.57 6.95
CA SER A 249 -4.06 16.74 7.68
C SER A 249 -5.28 16.61 6.77
N GLU A 250 -6.41 16.21 7.36
CA GLU A 250 -7.69 16.33 6.69
C GLU A 250 -8.07 17.79 6.52
N LYS A 251 -9.05 18.07 5.64
CA LYS A 251 -9.57 19.44 5.45
C LYS A 251 -10.03 20.10 6.76
N GLN A 252 -10.54 19.30 7.70
CA GLN A 252 -11.02 19.72 9.03
C GLN A 252 -9.89 20.00 10.03
N GLY A 253 -8.62 19.74 9.68
CA GLY A 253 -7.44 20.05 10.49
C GLY A 253 -6.90 18.88 11.31
N ASN A 254 -7.57 17.73 11.31
CA ASN A 254 -7.08 16.53 11.99
C ASN A 254 -5.80 16.02 11.34
N GLU A 255 -4.71 15.93 12.09
CA GLU A 255 -3.43 15.37 11.61
C GLU A 255 -3.62 13.86 11.36
N MET A 256 -3.33 13.45 10.13
CA MET A 256 -3.39 12.05 9.68
C MET A 256 -2.03 11.38 9.70
N GLY A 257 -0.97 12.16 9.50
CA GLY A 257 0.37 11.63 9.37
C GLY A 257 1.42 12.74 9.41
N ARG A 258 2.62 12.34 9.79
CA ARG A 258 3.79 13.20 9.88
C ARG A 258 5.01 12.43 9.43
N GLY A 259 5.88 13.09 8.70
CA GLY A 259 7.18 12.57 8.34
C GLY A 259 8.13 13.68 7.93
N SER A 260 9.16 13.35 7.17
CA SER A 260 10.15 14.32 6.75
C SER A 260 10.65 14.04 5.34
N ILE A 261 10.85 15.10 4.56
CA ILE A 261 11.61 15.05 3.31
C ILE A 261 12.99 15.63 3.53
N ARG A 262 14.01 14.95 2.99
CA ARG A 262 15.41 15.33 3.21
C ARG A 262 16.28 15.07 1.99
N ARG A 263 17.25 15.94 1.78
CA ARG A 263 18.38 15.71 0.88
C ARG A 263 19.65 16.21 1.55
N VAL A 264 20.65 15.35 1.65
CA VAL A 264 21.96 15.64 2.20
C VAL A 264 23.00 15.39 1.12
N GLN A 265 23.73 16.43 0.75
CA GLN A 265 24.88 16.36 -0.14
C GLN A 265 26.01 17.20 0.47
N LEU A 266 26.92 16.52 1.18
CA LEU A 266 28.00 17.16 1.91
C LEU A 266 29.34 16.53 1.55
N ASN A 267 30.36 17.38 1.43
CA ASN A 267 31.76 16.95 1.44
C ASN A 267 32.39 17.48 2.73
N ARG A 268 32.72 16.59 3.68
CA ARG A 268 33.34 16.96 4.96
C ARG A 268 34.44 15.95 5.29
N ALA A 269 35.60 16.44 5.70
CA ALA A 269 36.75 15.60 6.06
C ALA A 269 37.15 14.57 4.98
N GLY A 270 37.08 14.97 3.70
CA GLY A 270 37.40 14.08 2.57
C GLY A 270 36.34 13.00 2.29
N GLN A 271 35.20 13.03 2.98
CA GLN A 271 34.09 12.10 2.80
C GLN A 271 32.90 12.79 2.13
N SER A 272 32.34 12.13 1.12
CA SER A 272 31.11 12.55 0.45
C SER A 272 29.91 11.80 1.04
N VAL A 273 28.90 12.55 1.48
CA VAL A 273 27.58 12.03 1.84
C VAL A 273 26.61 12.44 0.76
N VAL A 274 25.91 11.46 0.18
CA VAL A 274 24.75 11.69 -0.68
C VAL A 274 23.62 10.81 -0.16
N SER A 275 22.57 11.43 0.35
CA SER A 275 21.35 10.76 0.81
C SER A 275 20.15 11.60 0.42
N GLU A 276 19.09 10.93 -0.01
CA GLU A 276 17.83 11.57 -0.40
C GLU A 276 16.65 10.70 0.03
N ASP A 277 15.63 11.34 0.57
CA ASP A 277 14.30 10.77 0.74
C ASP A 277 13.28 11.90 0.56
N LEU A 278 12.62 11.91 -0.59
CA LEU A 278 11.61 12.90 -0.96
C LEU A 278 10.23 12.24 -1.09
N THR A 279 10.00 11.20 -0.29
CA THR A 279 8.73 10.47 -0.28
C THR A 279 8.15 10.41 1.11
N LEU A 280 6.83 10.33 1.19
CA LEU A 280 6.11 10.09 2.44
C LEU A 280 5.03 9.06 2.19
N GLU A 281 5.15 7.90 2.85
CA GLU A 281 4.11 6.88 2.85
C GLU A 281 2.93 7.33 3.71
N LEU A 282 1.71 7.11 3.23
CA LEU A 282 0.51 7.28 4.01
C LEU A 282 0.00 5.92 4.49
N TYR A 283 -0.29 5.85 5.78
CA TYR A 283 -0.95 4.69 6.39
C TYR A 283 -2.41 5.03 6.66
N GLY A 284 -3.33 4.23 6.10
CA GLY A 284 -4.78 4.42 6.25
C GLY A 284 -5.47 4.88 4.97
N ARG A 285 -6.76 5.21 5.08
CA ARG A 285 -7.57 5.74 3.97
C ARG A 285 -7.87 7.21 4.22
N PRO A 286 -7.07 8.14 3.70
CA PRO A 286 -7.42 9.55 3.79
C PRO A 286 -8.73 9.83 3.08
N GLY A 287 -9.43 10.88 3.54
CA GLY A 287 -10.59 11.41 2.84
C GLY A 287 -10.28 11.82 1.39
N ASN A 288 -11.26 12.32 0.66
CA ASN A 288 -11.10 12.70 -0.75
C ASN A 288 -10.10 13.86 -0.97
N SER A 289 -9.74 14.59 0.08
CA SER A 289 -8.77 15.68 0.00
C SER A 289 -7.93 15.73 1.28
N VAL A 290 -6.63 15.94 1.14
CA VAL A 290 -5.69 16.15 2.24
C VAL A 290 -4.92 17.44 2.03
N LYS A 291 -4.58 18.09 3.14
CA LYS A 291 -3.66 19.22 3.20
C LYS A 291 -2.27 18.69 3.54
N VAL A 292 -1.27 19.15 2.81
CA VAL A 292 0.14 18.77 2.97
C VAL A 292 0.91 20.03 3.30
N ALA A 293 1.31 20.17 4.57
CA ALA A 293 2.04 21.32 5.07
C ALA A 293 3.52 20.94 5.28
N ILE A 294 4.41 21.58 4.52
CA ILE A 294 5.85 21.48 4.70
C ILE A 294 6.26 22.60 5.67
N GLN A 295 6.76 22.21 6.84
CA GLN A 295 7.20 23.13 7.88
C GLN A 295 8.58 23.70 7.50
N ASN A 296 8.62 24.95 7.08
CA ASN A 296 9.85 25.65 6.69
C ASN A 296 10.58 26.22 7.91
N GLY A 297 9.86 26.55 8.99
CA GLY A 297 10.45 27.24 10.14
C GLY A 297 10.97 28.62 9.73
N ASP A 298 12.21 28.92 10.13
CA ASP A 298 12.88 30.18 9.74
C ASP A 298 13.66 30.06 8.43
N ASP A 299 13.70 28.87 7.81
CA ASP A 299 14.35 28.67 6.54
C ASP A 299 13.50 29.18 5.36
N LYS A 300 14.16 29.45 4.24
CA LYS A 300 13.45 29.72 2.98
C LYS A 300 12.61 28.50 2.56
N PRO A 301 11.40 28.71 2.01
CA PRO A 301 10.60 27.66 1.40
C PRO A 301 11.40 26.85 0.37
N LEU A 302 11.22 25.53 0.37
CA LEU A 302 11.80 24.68 -0.68
C LEU A 302 11.13 24.98 -2.04
N PRO A 303 11.88 25.01 -3.15
CA PRO A 303 11.34 25.18 -4.49
C PRO A 303 10.73 23.85 -4.99
N ILE A 304 9.62 23.42 -4.39
CA ILE A 304 8.92 22.18 -4.79
C ILE A 304 8.21 22.43 -6.12
N GLU A 305 8.58 21.69 -7.17
CA GLU A 305 7.98 21.80 -8.51
C GLU A 305 6.62 21.10 -8.53
N HIS A 306 6.56 19.88 -8.00
CA HIS A 306 5.35 19.08 -7.94
C HIS A 306 5.27 18.27 -6.65
N VAL A 307 4.04 18.06 -6.18
CA VAL A 307 3.72 17.02 -5.20
C VAL A 307 2.88 15.97 -5.93
N ARG A 308 3.40 14.76 -6.04
CA ARG A 308 2.72 13.65 -6.72
C ARG A 308 1.98 12.80 -5.70
N ALA A 309 0.66 12.77 -5.79
CA ALA A 309 -0.20 11.85 -5.07
C ALA A 309 -0.21 10.50 -5.80
N LEU A 310 0.25 9.44 -5.13
CA LEU A 310 0.50 8.13 -5.75
C LEU A 310 -0.27 7.00 -5.06
N SER A 311 -0.72 6.05 -5.87
CA SER A 311 -1.30 4.77 -5.49
C SER A 311 -0.42 3.65 -6.00
N PHE A 312 -0.38 2.51 -5.32
CA PHE A 312 0.20 1.32 -5.90
C PHE A 312 -0.65 0.87 -7.09
N GLU A 313 0.00 0.54 -8.21
CA GLU A 313 -0.69 -0.09 -9.33
C GLU A 313 -1.36 -1.38 -8.85
N ARG A 314 -2.61 -1.59 -9.22
CA ARG A 314 -3.23 -2.92 -9.15
C ARG A 314 -3.34 -3.45 -10.55
N ARG A 315 -2.77 -4.63 -10.76
CA ARG A 315 -2.72 -5.30 -12.05
C ARG A 315 -3.66 -6.50 -12.02
N ILE A 316 -4.50 -6.60 -13.04
CA ILE A 316 -5.33 -7.78 -13.28
C ILE A 316 -4.58 -8.66 -14.26
N TYR A 317 -4.11 -9.81 -13.78
CA TYR A 317 -3.42 -10.82 -14.58
C TYR A 317 -4.40 -11.90 -15.03
N LEU A 318 -4.26 -12.35 -16.26
CA LEU A 318 -5.07 -13.42 -16.84
C LEU A 318 -4.27 -14.18 -17.91
N ASP A 319 -4.68 -15.41 -18.19
CA ASP A 319 -4.22 -16.15 -19.36
C ASP A 319 -5.31 -16.07 -20.44
N PRO A 320 -5.05 -15.42 -21.60
CA PRO A 320 -6.09 -15.15 -22.59
C PRO A 320 -6.55 -16.37 -23.38
N ASP A 321 -5.84 -17.50 -23.34
CA ASP A 321 -6.16 -18.73 -24.09
C ASP A 321 -6.46 -18.49 -25.59
N GLY A 322 -5.56 -17.76 -26.26
CA GLY A 322 -5.67 -17.42 -27.67
C GLY A 322 -6.62 -16.25 -28.00
N LYS A 323 -7.34 -15.71 -27.00
CA LYS A 323 -8.30 -14.61 -27.21
C LYS A 323 -7.58 -13.27 -27.35
N THR A 324 -8.03 -12.46 -28.30
CA THR A 324 -7.50 -11.11 -28.55
C THR A 324 -8.38 -10.01 -27.97
N SER A 325 -9.63 -10.32 -27.63
CA SER A 325 -10.60 -9.39 -27.07
C SER A 325 -11.46 -10.07 -26.02
N LEU A 326 -11.59 -9.42 -24.87
CA LEU A 326 -12.41 -9.83 -23.72
C LEU A 326 -13.18 -8.60 -23.20
N GLN A 327 -14.10 -8.80 -22.26
CA GLN A 327 -14.83 -7.71 -21.62
C GLN A 327 -14.67 -7.73 -20.11
N LEU A 328 -14.29 -6.60 -19.53
CA LEU A 328 -14.33 -6.38 -18.08
C LEU A 328 -15.68 -5.75 -17.72
N TYR A 329 -16.37 -6.33 -16.75
CA TYR A 329 -17.60 -5.83 -16.15
C TYR A 329 -17.36 -5.44 -14.68
N TYR A 330 -18.01 -4.38 -14.23
CA TYR A 330 -17.84 -3.81 -12.89
C TYR A 330 -19.01 -2.89 -12.50
N GLY A 331 -19.07 -2.51 -11.23
CA GLY A 331 -20.12 -1.66 -10.67
C GLY A 331 -21.31 -2.41 -10.09
N ASP A 332 -21.05 -3.56 -9.47
CA ASP A 332 -22.01 -4.31 -8.67
C ASP A 332 -21.60 -4.27 -7.19
N ALA A 333 -22.16 -3.31 -6.45
CA ALA A 333 -21.73 -3.03 -5.07
C ALA A 333 -21.95 -4.20 -4.10
N GLU A 334 -22.88 -5.11 -4.41
CA GLU A 334 -23.23 -6.25 -3.56
C GLU A 334 -22.34 -7.49 -3.86
N LEU A 335 -21.60 -7.48 -4.97
CA LEU A 335 -20.81 -8.64 -5.39
C LEU A 335 -19.57 -8.84 -4.52
N GLY A 336 -19.40 -10.08 -4.02
CA GLY A 336 -18.20 -10.49 -3.30
C GLY A 336 -17.03 -10.82 -4.22
N SER A 337 -15.82 -10.93 -3.64
CA SER A 337 -14.61 -11.25 -4.40
C SER A 337 -14.72 -12.61 -5.11
N PRO A 338 -14.21 -12.75 -6.34
CA PRO A 338 -14.18 -14.05 -6.98
C PRO A 338 -13.12 -14.96 -6.35
N ALA A 339 -13.37 -16.26 -6.36
CA ALA A 339 -12.44 -17.26 -5.86
C ALA A 339 -12.03 -18.20 -6.99
N TYR A 340 -11.01 -17.81 -7.77
CA TYR A 340 -10.48 -18.62 -8.86
C TYR A 340 -9.27 -19.44 -8.40
N ASP A 341 -9.13 -20.66 -8.93
CA ASP A 341 -7.89 -21.43 -8.75
C ASP A 341 -6.70 -20.76 -9.45
N TYR A 342 -6.93 -20.05 -10.56
CA TYR A 342 -5.92 -19.20 -11.21
C TYR A 342 -5.24 -18.25 -10.21
N ALA A 343 -6.02 -17.59 -9.35
CA ALA A 343 -5.50 -16.65 -8.37
C ALA A 343 -4.72 -17.36 -7.24
N LYS A 344 -5.11 -18.59 -6.86
CA LYS A 344 -4.45 -19.36 -5.79
C LYS A 344 -3.06 -19.85 -6.20
N PHE A 345 -2.88 -20.20 -7.48
CA PHE A 345 -1.62 -20.69 -8.03
C PHE A 345 -0.90 -19.65 -8.90
N PHE A 346 -1.31 -18.39 -8.80
CA PHE A 346 -0.80 -17.33 -9.64
C PHE A 346 0.72 -17.14 -9.46
N GLN A 347 1.43 -17.10 -10.59
CA GLN A 347 2.82 -16.66 -10.65
C GLN A 347 2.97 -15.63 -11.77
N PRO A 348 3.53 -14.44 -11.49
CA PRO A 348 3.72 -13.43 -12.51
C PRO A 348 4.83 -13.86 -13.48
N SER A 349 4.51 -13.88 -14.78
CA SER A 349 5.48 -14.10 -15.84
C SER A 349 6.28 -12.82 -16.10
N PRO A 350 7.63 -12.90 -16.21
CA PRO A 350 8.45 -11.73 -16.55
C PRO A 350 8.17 -11.21 -17.98
N ASN A 351 7.58 -12.03 -18.85
CA ASN A 351 7.27 -11.70 -20.24
C ASN A 351 5.76 -11.52 -20.48
N ALA A 352 4.99 -11.21 -19.43
CA ALA A 352 3.56 -10.99 -19.55
C ALA A 352 3.25 -9.85 -20.55
N GLY A 353 2.26 -10.06 -21.43
CA GLY A 353 1.77 -9.02 -22.33
C GLY A 353 1.07 -7.90 -21.57
N VAL A 354 1.10 -6.68 -22.11
CA VAL A 354 0.35 -5.54 -21.55
C VAL A 354 -0.95 -5.40 -22.32
N ALA A 355 -2.05 -5.81 -21.73
CA ALA A 355 -3.38 -5.61 -22.27
C ALA A 355 -3.85 -4.17 -21.99
N GLN A 356 -4.85 -3.72 -22.75
CA GLN A 356 -5.34 -2.34 -22.68
C GLN A 356 -6.86 -2.31 -22.56
N PHE A 357 -7.36 -1.42 -21.71
CA PHE A 357 -8.79 -1.12 -21.68
C PHE A 357 -9.15 -0.16 -22.81
N GLY A 358 -10.32 -0.39 -23.40
CA GLY A 358 -11.02 0.59 -24.23
C GLY A 358 -11.62 1.71 -23.39
N LEU A 359 -12.49 2.51 -24.01
CA LEU A 359 -13.20 3.58 -23.32
C LEU A 359 -14.27 3.04 -22.35
N PRO A 360 -14.59 3.79 -21.27
CA PRO A 360 -15.73 3.51 -20.40
C PRO A 360 -17.06 3.42 -21.15
N GLU A 361 -17.80 2.35 -20.93
CA GLU A 361 -19.15 2.16 -21.50
C GLU A 361 -20.15 1.79 -20.40
N ALA A 362 -21.39 2.25 -20.55
CA ALA A 362 -22.50 1.74 -19.75
C ALA A 362 -22.85 0.35 -20.26
N ASN A 363 -23.14 -0.58 -19.36
CA ASN A 363 -23.54 -1.92 -19.77
C ASN A 363 -24.99 -1.88 -20.31
N PRO A 364 -25.22 -2.19 -21.60
CA PRO A 364 -26.57 -2.14 -22.19
C PRO A 364 -27.50 -3.23 -21.64
N GLN A 365 -26.96 -4.27 -21.00
CA GLN A 365 -27.73 -5.34 -20.37
C GLN A 365 -28.04 -5.05 -18.90
N PHE A 366 -27.64 -3.89 -18.36
CA PHE A 366 -27.81 -3.59 -16.95
C PHE A 366 -29.29 -3.45 -16.55
N THR A 367 -29.72 -4.29 -15.63
CA THR A 367 -31.06 -4.25 -15.01
C THR A 367 -31.01 -4.01 -13.50
N GLY A 368 -29.81 -4.07 -12.89
CA GLY A 368 -29.63 -4.08 -11.44
C GLY A 368 -30.05 -5.41 -10.80
N ARG A 369 -29.75 -5.57 -9.52
CA ARG A 369 -30.18 -6.75 -8.74
C ARG A 369 -31.67 -6.67 -8.44
N PRO A 370 -32.39 -7.81 -8.45
CA PRO A 370 -33.76 -7.87 -7.95
C PRO A 370 -33.84 -7.34 -6.52
N ASP A 371 -34.91 -6.62 -6.20
CA ASP A 371 -35.16 -6.17 -4.83
C ASP A 371 -35.52 -7.37 -3.94
N GLU A 372 -34.59 -7.78 -3.09
CA GLU A 372 -34.74 -8.93 -2.18
C GLU A 372 -35.48 -8.56 -0.88
N ARG A 373 -35.88 -7.29 -0.69
CA ARG A 373 -36.61 -6.90 0.52
C ARG A 373 -37.92 -7.68 0.66
N PRO A 374 -38.26 -8.15 1.87
CA PRO A 374 -39.53 -8.84 2.14
C PRO A 374 -40.73 -8.04 1.63
N TRP A 375 -41.78 -8.75 1.18
CA TRP A 375 -42.98 -8.12 0.62
C TRP A 375 -43.59 -7.05 1.53
N SER A 376 -43.52 -7.25 2.85
CA SER A 376 -43.95 -6.31 3.89
C SER A 376 -43.20 -4.98 3.86
N GLU A 377 -41.88 -5.01 3.62
CA GLU A 377 -41.06 -3.80 3.51
C GLU A 377 -41.28 -3.10 2.17
N ARG A 378 -41.47 -3.88 1.11
CA ARG A 378 -41.78 -3.35 -0.22
C ARG A 378 -43.17 -2.69 -0.29
N HIS A 379 -44.15 -3.18 0.48
CA HIS A 379 -45.53 -2.72 0.46
C HIS A 379 -46.00 -2.19 1.82
N GLN A 380 -45.15 -1.40 2.50
CA GLN A 380 -45.49 -0.80 3.80
C GLN A 380 -46.86 -0.10 3.80
N GLY A 381 -47.22 0.62 2.72
CA GLY A 381 -48.53 1.28 2.60
C GLY A 381 -49.71 0.32 2.62
N VAL A 382 -49.58 -0.88 2.04
CA VAL A 382 -50.63 -1.91 2.06
C VAL A 382 -50.78 -2.50 3.45
N LEU A 383 -49.67 -2.72 4.16
CA LEU A 383 -49.68 -3.16 5.56
C LEU A 383 -50.35 -2.14 6.47
N TRP A 384 -50.00 -0.86 6.33
CA TRP A 384 -50.64 0.22 7.07
C TRP A 384 -52.15 0.32 6.76
N ALA A 385 -52.53 0.21 5.49
CA ALA A 385 -53.94 0.20 5.09
C ALA A 385 -54.71 -0.99 5.69
N ALA A 386 -54.13 -2.19 5.65
CA ALA A 386 -54.72 -3.39 6.26
C ALA A 386 -54.85 -3.24 7.79
N MET A 387 -53.85 -2.65 8.45
CA MET A 387 -53.88 -2.40 9.90
C MET A 387 -54.96 -1.36 10.27
N VAL A 388 -55.06 -0.26 9.52
CA VAL A 388 -56.12 0.75 9.73
C VAL A 388 -57.51 0.14 9.50
N ALA A 389 -57.67 -0.67 8.45
CA ALA A 389 -58.92 -1.38 8.18
C ALA A 389 -59.30 -2.33 9.33
N ALA A 390 -58.35 -3.11 9.85
CA ALA A 390 -58.57 -4.01 10.98
C ALA A 390 -58.98 -3.24 12.25
N VAL A 391 -58.31 -2.13 12.56
CA VAL A 391 -58.65 -1.27 13.71
C VAL A 391 -60.04 -0.66 13.55
N ALA A 392 -60.40 -0.16 12.36
CA ALA A 392 -61.73 0.39 12.09
C ALA A 392 -62.83 -0.67 12.26
N LEU A 393 -62.58 -1.89 11.81
CA LEU A 393 -63.51 -3.02 11.88
C LEU A 393 -63.72 -3.47 13.34
N LEU A 394 -62.64 -3.56 14.13
CA LEU A 394 -62.70 -3.82 15.57
C LEU A 394 -63.44 -2.69 16.31
N GLY A 395 -63.17 -1.43 15.97
CA GLY A 395 -63.89 -0.29 16.53
C GLY A 395 -65.39 -0.33 16.23
N ALA A 396 -65.77 -0.66 15.00
CA ALA A 396 -67.17 -0.82 14.61
C ALA A 396 -67.88 -1.96 15.38
N LEU A 397 -67.20 -3.10 15.55
CA LEU A 397 -67.73 -4.23 16.32
C LEU A 397 -67.91 -3.88 17.80
N ALA A 398 -66.95 -3.15 18.41
CA ALA A 398 -67.05 -2.70 19.80
C ALA A 398 -68.25 -1.75 20.00
N VAL A 399 -68.42 -0.75 19.13
CA VAL A 399 -69.57 0.18 19.18
C VAL A 399 -70.89 -0.56 19.00
N ARG A 400 -70.94 -1.56 18.11
CA ARG A 400 -72.15 -2.37 17.89
C ARG A 400 -72.47 -3.25 19.09
N GLY A 401 -71.46 -3.83 19.75
CA GLY A 401 -71.63 -4.59 21.00
C GLY A 401 -72.17 -3.73 22.15
N MET A 402 -71.69 -2.50 22.30
CA MET A 402 -72.17 -1.56 23.32
C MET A 402 -73.63 -1.12 23.09
N LYS A 403 -74.03 -0.90 21.82
CA LYS A 403 -75.42 -0.58 21.45
C LYS A 403 -76.38 -1.77 21.62
N GLY A 404 -75.90 -3.00 21.46
CA GLY A 404 -76.69 -4.20 21.72
C GLY A 404 -76.97 -4.45 23.21
N SER A 405 -76.06 -4.01 24.09
CA SER A 405 -76.20 -4.19 25.55
C SER A 405 -77.09 -3.13 26.21
N SER A 406 -77.31 -1.99 25.54
CA SER A 406 -78.17 -0.90 26.05
C SER A 406 -79.67 -1.07 25.72
N ALA A 407 -80.06 -2.14 25.01
CA ALA A 407 -81.46 -2.48 24.72
C ALA A 407 -82.06 -3.55 25.66
N SER A 408 -81.33 -3.96 26.71
CA SER A 408 -81.83 -4.84 27.77
C SER A 408 -81.82 -4.10 29.10
N LYS A 409 -82.77 -3.19 29.28
CA LYS A 409 -83.22 -2.75 30.60
C LYS A 409 -84.70 -2.41 30.56
#